data_AF-A0A9N7URN0-F1
#
_entry.id   AF-A0A9N7URN0-F1
#
_cell.length_a   1.000
_cell.length_b   1.000
_cell.length_c   1.000
_cell.angle_alpha   90.00
_cell.angle_beta   90.00
_cell.angle_gamma   90.00
#
_symmetry.space_group_name_H-M   'P 1'
#
loop_
_entity.id
_entity.type
_entity.pdbx_description
1 polymer ?
#
loop_
_entity_poly.entity_id
_entity_poly.type
_entity_poly.pdbx_seq_one_letter_code
_entity_poly.pdbx_strand_id
1 'polypeptide(L)'
;MELELVKMKTHYRGDMLITDLAPTVTFEELCEEVRTICSVAKQQPITLKWIDDEGDPCTISSQMELEEAFRIYHRTKTSGLLLHVFPSIPEQPGMSCPGEDSE
;
A
#
# COMPACT_ATOMS: atom_id res chain seq x y z
N MET A 1 7.30 1.67 -25.68
CA MET A 1 7.94 1.39 -24.37
C MET A 1 6.97 0.52 -23.62
N GLU A 2 7.34 -0.73 -23.34
CA GLU A 2 6.61 -1.52 -22.35
C GLU A 2 6.79 -0.83 -20.99
N LEU A 3 5.68 -0.53 -20.31
CA LEU A 3 5.75 -0.06 -18.94
C LEU A 3 6.16 -1.26 -18.08
N GLU A 4 7.32 -1.17 -17.44
CA GLU A 4 7.77 -2.19 -16.50
C GLU A 4 6.80 -2.21 -15.31
N LEU A 5 6.07 -3.32 -15.14
CA LEU A 5 5.12 -3.49 -14.05
C LEU A 5 5.85 -3.48 -12.70
N VAL A 6 5.21 -2.92 -11.67
CA VAL A 6 5.73 -2.88 -10.31
C VAL A 6 5.10 -4.00 -9.51
N LYS A 7 5.91 -4.85 -8.87
CA LYS A 7 5.38 -5.86 -7.95
C LYS A 7 4.85 -5.19 -6.69
N MET A 8 3.58 -5.35 -6.39
CA MET A 8 2.99 -5.02 -5.10
C MET A 8 3.02 -6.25 -4.20
N LYS A 9 3.56 -6.09 -2.99
CA LYS A 9 3.57 -7.12 -1.95
C LYS A 9 2.71 -6.62 -0.81
N THR A 10 1.52 -7.18 -0.67
CA THR A 10 0.51 -6.74 0.28
C THR A 10 0.49 -7.66 1.49
N HIS A 11 0.87 -7.12 2.64
CA HIS A 11 0.69 -7.76 3.94
C HIS A 11 -0.70 -7.43 4.49
N TYR A 12 -1.52 -8.46 4.71
CA TYR A 12 -2.86 -8.32 5.25
C TYR A 12 -3.20 -9.51 6.16
N ARG A 13 -3.46 -9.24 7.45
CA ARG A 13 -3.85 -10.24 8.45
C ARG A 13 -2.88 -11.44 8.53
N GLY A 14 -1.58 -11.20 8.37
CA GLY A 14 -0.53 -12.23 8.41
C GLY A 14 -0.27 -12.93 7.07
N ASP A 15 -1.07 -12.67 6.04
CA ASP A 15 -0.84 -13.19 4.69
C ASP A 15 -0.04 -12.20 3.83
N MET A 16 0.79 -12.74 2.93
CA MET A 16 1.53 -11.98 1.92
C MET A 16 0.95 -12.27 0.54
N LEU A 17 0.27 -11.29 -0.04
CA LEU A 17 -0.33 -11.35 -1.37
C LEU A 17 0.55 -10.60 -2.37
N ILE A 18 0.72 -11.14 -3.58
CA ILE A 18 1.58 -10.53 -4.60
C ILE A 18 0.77 -10.32 -5.88
N THR A 19 0.73 -9.09 -6.37
CA THR A 19 0.12 -8.72 -7.65
C THR A 19 1.04 -7.73 -8.40
N ASP A 20 0.83 -7.59 -9.70
CA ASP A 20 1.57 -6.64 -10.51
C ASP A 20 0.72 -5.37 -10.71
N LEU A 21 1.31 -4.20 -10.45
CA LEU A 21 0.70 -2.88 -10.63
C LEU A 21 1.28 -2.17 -11.85
N ALA A 22 0.42 -1.47 -12.58
CA ALA A 22 0.90 -0.49 -13.55
C ALA A 22 1.57 0.69 -12.82
N PRO A 23 2.71 1.22 -13.30
CA PRO A 23 3.35 2.39 -12.69
C PRO A 23 2.52 3.68 -12.84
N THR A 24 1.48 3.67 -13.67
CA THR A 24 0.53 4.76 -13.87
C THR A 24 -0.75 4.59 -13.06
N VAL A 25 -0.81 3.60 -12.15
CA VAL A 25 -1.98 3.34 -11.33
C VAL A 25 -2.32 4.55 -10.47
N THR A 26 -3.60 4.89 -10.40
CA THR A 26 -4.10 5.93 -9.52
C THR A 26 -4.29 5.41 -8.09
N PHE A 27 -4.36 6.30 -7.11
CA PHE A 27 -4.63 5.94 -5.73
C PHE A 27 -5.99 5.24 -5.57
N GLU A 28 -7.00 5.66 -6.34
CA GLU A 28 -8.33 5.05 -6.36
C GLU A 28 -8.26 3.61 -6.89
N GLU A 29 -7.57 3.39 -8.01
CA GLU A 29 -7.37 2.04 -8.57
C GLU A 29 -6.55 1.14 -7.64
N LEU A 30 -5.49 1.67 -7.00
CA LEU A 30 -4.73 0.94 -5.98
C LEU A 30 -5.64 0.50 -4.83
N CYS A 31 -6.50 1.42 -4.37
CA CYS A 31 -7.50 1.16 -3.35
C CYS A 31 -8.47 0.03 -3.75
N GLU A 32 -8.93 0.00 -5.00
CA GLU A 32 -9.80 -1.06 -5.52
C GLU A 32 -9.08 -2.40 -5.66
N GLU A 33 -7.84 -2.39 -6.15
CA GLU A 33 -7.00 -3.58 -6.27
C GLU A 33 -6.74 -4.21 -4.89
N VAL A 34 -6.30 -3.40 -3.91
CA VAL A 34 -6.08 -3.85 -2.53
C VAL A 34 -7.35 -4.44 -1.92
N ARG A 35 -8.52 -3.81 -2.12
CA ARG A 35 -9.78 -4.35 -1.62
C ARG A 35 -10.11 -5.70 -2.27
N THR A 36 -9.84 -5.82 -3.56
CA THR A 36 -10.10 -7.04 -4.32
C THR A 36 -9.21 -8.19 -3.83
N ILE A 37 -7.89 -7.98 -3.75
CA ILE A 37 -6.95 -9.04 -3.34
C ILE A 37 -7.11 -9.42 -1.86
N CYS A 38 -7.39 -8.45 -0.99
CA CYS A 38 -7.57 -8.69 0.45
C CYS A 38 -9.00 -9.13 0.80
N SER A 39 -9.90 -9.24 -0.18
CA SER A 39 -11.34 -9.53 0.04
C SER A 39 -12.01 -8.59 1.05
N VAL A 40 -11.63 -7.31 1.02
CA VAL A 40 -12.21 -6.27 1.88
C VAL A 40 -13.47 -5.71 1.23
N ALA A 41 -14.53 -5.51 2.01
CA ALA A 41 -15.78 -4.98 1.50
C ALA A 41 -15.58 -3.56 0.90
N LYS A 42 -16.24 -3.25 -0.23
CA LYS A 42 -16.06 -1.98 -0.96
C LYS A 42 -16.20 -0.72 -0.08
N GLN A 43 -17.15 -0.75 0.85
CA GLN A 43 -17.46 0.39 1.74
C GLN A 43 -16.64 0.39 3.03
N GLN A 44 -15.85 -0.65 3.29
CA GLN A 44 -15.00 -0.70 4.46
C GLN A 44 -13.80 0.24 4.26
N PRO A 45 -13.52 1.12 5.23
CA PRO A 45 -12.33 1.96 5.19
C PRO A 45 -11.07 1.09 5.25
N ILE A 46 -10.02 1.53 4.57
CA ILE A 46 -8.70 0.91 4.61
C ILE A 46 -7.63 1.98 4.85
N THR A 47 -6.56 1.60 5.52
CA THR A 47 -5.32 2.38 5.60
C THR A 47 -4.22 1.59 4.91
N LEU A 48 -3.49 2.27 4.01
CA LEU A 48 -2.35 1.71 3.30
C LEU A 48 -1.08 2.28 3.90
N LYS A 49 -0.17 1.42 4.36
CA LYS A 49 1.16 1.82 4.81
C LYS A 49 2.22 1.16 3.95
N TRP A 50 3.00 1.95 3.25
CA TRP A 50 4.15 1.51 2.49
C TRP A 50 5.39 1.48 3.41
N ILE A 51 6.18 0.41 3.32
CA ILE A 51 7.49 0.34 3.96
C ILE A 51 8.56 0.93 3.04
N ASP A 52 9.10 2.09 3.39
CA ASP A 52 10.04 2.84 2.57
C ASP A 52 11.45 2.24 2.50
N ASP A 53 12.40 2.98 1.91
CA ASP A 53 13.79 2.53 1.76
C ASP A 53 14.60 2.56 3.07
N GLU A 54 14.07 3.22 4.10
CA GLU A 54 14.63 3.25 5.46
C GLU A 54 14.01 2.16 6.36
N GLY A 55 12.90 1.57 5.90
CA GLY A 55 12.15 0.54 6.62
C GLY A 55 10.99 1.10 7.44
N ASP A 56 10.68 2.38 7.28
CA ASP A 56 9.65 3.07 8.05
C ASP A 56 8.27 2.94 7.38
N PRO A 57 7.20 2.76 8.17
CA PRO A 57 5.84 2.69 7.64
C PRO A 57 5.29 4.10 7.31
N CYS A 58 5.27 4.44 6.03
CA CYS A 58 4.70 5.66 5.49
C CYS A 58 3.24 5.46 5.04
N THR A 59 2.33 6.35 5.43
CA THR A 59 0.93 6.26 5.00
C THR A 59 0.75 6.73 3.56
N ILE A 60 -0.04 5.99 2.77
CA ILE A 60 -0.51 6.41 1.45
C ILE A 60 -2.02 6.63 1.52
N SER A 61 -2.44 7.89 1.47
CA SER A 61 -3.83 8.34 1.58
C SER A 61 -4.27 9.22 0.42
N SER A 62 -3.36 9.51 -0.52
CA SER A 62 -3.58 10.40 -1.65
C SER A 62 -2.72 10.00 -2.86
N GLN A 63 -3.08 10.54 -4.03
CA GLN A 63 -2.31 10.35 -5.26
C GLN A 63 -0.85 10.85 -5.12
N MET A 64 -0.65 11.97 -4.44
CA MET A 64 0.67 12.57 -4.24
C MET A 64 1.60 11.66 -3.43
N GLU A 65 1.09 11.04 -2.36
CA GLU A 65 1.87 10.10 -1.54
C GLU A 65 2.20 8.80 -2.30
N LEU A 66 1.28 8.34 -3.16
CA LEU A 66 1.52 7.18 -4.03
C LEU A 66 2.62 7.47 -5.07
N GLU A 67 2.59 8.64 -5.68
CA GLU A 67 3.63 9.06 -6.64
C GLU A 67 5.00 9.16 -5.98
N GLU A 68 5.05 9.65 -4.75
CA GLU A 68 6.29 9.69 -3.96
C GLU A 68 6.81 8.28 -3.64
N ALA A 69 5.91 7.35 -3.33
CA ALA A 69 6.25 5.94 -3.15
C ALA A 69 6.88 5.31 -4.39
N PHE A 70 6.30 5.54 -5.56
CA PHE A 70 6.87 5.08 -6.83
C PHE A 70 8.22 5.76 -7.12
N ARG A 71 8.34 7.07 -6.85
CA ARG A 71 9.59 7.80 -7.05
C ARG A 71 10.73 7.20 -6.22
N ILE A 72 10.47 6.85 -4.97
CA ILE A 72 11.45 6.23 -4.08
C ILE A 72 11.74 4.77 -4.49
N TYR A 73 10.71 3.98 -4.79
CA TYR A 73 10.85 2.63 -5.34
C TYR A 73 11.78 2.56 -6.56
N HIS A 74 11.59 3.47 -7.52
CA HIS A 74 12.41 3.50 -8.74
C HIS A 74 13.88 3.85 -8.48
N ARG A 75 14.16 4.64 -7.43
CA ARG A 75 15.51 5.00 -6.99
C ARG A 75 16.23 3.83 -6.34
N THR A 76 15.52 3.06 -5.51
CA THR A 76 16.12 2.01 -4.67
C THR A 76 16.10 0.64 -5.34
N LYS A 77 15.34 0.46 -6.42
CA LYS A 77 15.24 -0.79 -7.19
C LYS A 77 14.90 -1.99 -6.31
N THR A 78 14.01 -1.77 -5.33
CA THR A 78 13.55 -2.85 -4.46
C THR A 78 12.79 -3.91 -5.27
N SER A 79 12.64 -5.10 -4.69
CA SER A 79 11.94 -6.23 -5.32
C SER A 79 10.41 -6.04 -5.45
N GLY A 80 9.89 -4.87 -5.07
CA GLY A 80 8.48 -4.51 -5.11
C GLY A 80 8.13 -3.42 -4.09
N LEU A 81 6.93 -2.88 -4.21
CA LEU A 81 6.31 -1.97 -3.27
C LEU A 81 5.62 -2.78 -2.16
N LEU A 82 6.21 -2.76 -0.96
CA LEU A 82 5.68 -3.48 0.22
C LEU A 82 4.62 -2.62 0.91
N LEU A 83 3.39 -3.10 0.96
CA LEU A 83 2.24 -2.45 1.60
C LEU A 83 1.68 -3.28 2.73
N HIS A 84 1.54 -2.68 3.91
CA HIS A 84 0.71 -3.17 5.00
C HIS A 84 -0.68 -2.55 4.88
N VAL A 85 -1.71 -3.40 4.97
CA VAL A 85 -3.10 -2.98 4.79
C VAL A 85 -3.86 -3.22 6.09
N PHE A 86 -4.46 -2.15 6.60
CA PHE A 86 -5.32 -2.21 7.78
C PHE A 86 -6.77 -1.98 7.34
N PRO A 87 -7.73 -2.85 7.69
CA PRO A 87 -9.12 -2.72 7.29
C PRO A 87 -9.90 -1.75 8.19
N SER A 88 -9.28 -0.61 8.48
CA SER A 88 -9.74 0.47 9.37
C SER A 88 -8.96 1.75 9.08
N ILE A 89 -9.36 2.85 9.72
CA ILE A 89 -8.64 4.12 9.77
C ILE A 89 -8.22 4.43 11.21
N PRO A 90 -7.16 5.22 11.43
CA PRO A 90 -6.83 5.68 12.77
C PRO A 90 -7.92 6.58 13.33
N GLU A 91 -8.13 6.57 14.65
CA GLU A 91 -9.17 7.39 15.29
C GLU A 91 -8.87 8.90 15.17
N GLN A 92 -7.58 9.26 15.16
CA GLN A 92 -7.10 10.64 15.02
C GLN A 92 -5.83 10.67 14.16
N PRO A 93 -5.56 11.79 13.46
CA PRO A 93 -4.30 11.97 12.76
C PRO A 93 -3.10 11.75 13.67
N GLY A 94 -2.12 10.94 13.23
CA GLY A 94 -0.91 10.62 14.00
C GLY A 94 -1.04 9.44 14.98
N MET A 95 -2.22 8.82 15.10
CA MET A 95 -2.40 7.58 15.87
C MET A 95 -2.19 6.33 15.01
N SER A 96 -1.83 5.21 15.65
CA SER A 96 -1.78 3.89 15.00
C SER A 96 -3.17 3.46 14.53
N CYS A 97 -3.21 2.64 13.48
CA CYS A 97 -4.43 1.98 13.05
C CYS A 97 -4.80 0.85 14.02
N PRO A 98 -6.09 0.58 14.27
CA PRO A 98 -6.50 -0.63 14.95
C PRO A 98 -5.90 -1.88 14.30
N GLY A 99 -5.14 -2.66 15.07
CA GLY A 99 -4.44 -3.86 14.60
C GLY A 99 -3.01 -3.65 14.11
N GLU A 100 -2.50 -2.41 14.13
CA GLU A 100 -1.10 -2.11 13.78
C GLU A 100 -0.11 -2.56 14.87
N ASP A 101 -0.45 -2.39 16.14
CA ASP A 101 0.45 -2.70 17.27
C ASP A 101 0.37 -4.17 17.74
N SER A 102 -0.27 -5.06 16.96
CA SER A 102 -0.60 -6.44 17.36
C SER A 102 0.20 -7.52 16.64
N GLU A 103 1.25 -7.15 15.91
CA GLU A 103 2.12 -8.07 15.16
C GLU A 103 3.38 -8.48 15.94
#